data_AF-A0AAU6P4C3-F1
#
_entry.id   AF-A0AAU6P4C3-F1
#
_cell.length_a   1.000
_cell.length_b   1.000
_cell.length_c   1.000
_cell.angle_alpha   90.00
_cell.angle_beta   90.00
_cell.angle_gamma   90.00
#
_symmetry.space_group_name_H-M   'P 1'
#
loop_
_entity.id
_entity.type
_entity.pdbx_description
1 polymer ?
#
loop_
_entity_poly.entity_id
_entity_poly.type
_entity_poly.pdbx_seq_one_letter_code
_entity_poly.pdbx_strand_id
1 'polypeptide(L)'
;MRILLHIVIFVLLTILTQIGGILYLISILVIKRTANKRRLKRIGVFIGLYLIATFFIVPNVAPIFGREKIKETEFLKAHSVFFKLANRNYVRPDLNKSLTQIATEFEKRNNGIKMIYLDANFPFINGFPLLPHLSHNDGKKIDVSLIYEEPNGQLTNKKPSVSGYGVYEKPTPNEYDQNADCKQRGNWQYDFPKYLTLGTINKEIEFSEKATRELANIILRQNSIGKLFIEPHLKKRLNLTNGKVRFHGCQAVRHDDHIHFQLK
;
A
#
# COMPACT_ATOMS: atom_id res chain seq x y z
N MET A 1 4.49 31.00 17.57
CA MET A 1 3.46 29.92 17.64
C MET A 1 2.60 29.77 16.37
N ARG A 2 1.97 30.82 15.82
CA ARG A 2 1.08 30.69 14.64
C ARG A 2 1.78 30.25 13.35
N ILE A 3 3.00 30.75 13.09
CA ILE A 3 3.80 30.37 11.91
C ILE A 3 4.25 28.91 12.03
N LEU A 4 4.74 28.51 13.21
CA LEU A 4 5.15 27.13 13.48
C LEU A 4 4.01 26.14 13.20
N LEU A 5 2.79 26.44 13.63
CA LEU A 5 1.62 25.60 13.35
C LEU A 5 1.37 25.46 11.84
N HIS A 6 1.47 26.54 11.06
CA HIS A 6 1.33 26.47 9.60
C HIS A 6 2.42 25.63 8.95
N ILE A 7 3.66 25.72 9.43
CA ILE A 7 4.78 24.89 8.96
C ILE A 7 4.51 23.42 9.26
N VAL A 8 4.09 23.08 10.49
CA VAL A 8 3.78 21.70 10.87
C VAL A 8 2.65 21.14 10.00
N ILE A 9 1.56 21.87 9.81
CA ILE A 9 0.44 21.44 8.95
C ILE A 9 0.91 21.25 7.50
N PHE A 10 1.71 22.18 6.98
CA PHE A 10 2.28 22.08 5.64
C PHE A 10 3.12 20.81 5.47
N VAL A 11 4.04 20.55 6.41
CA VAL A 11 4.92 19.39 6.37
C VAL A 11 4.12 18.09 6.49
N LEU A 12 3.20 17.99 7.45
CA LEU A 12 2.37 16.81 7.64
C LEU A 12 1.52 16.49 6.40
N LEU A 13 0.86 17.50 5.83
CA LEU A 13 0.06 17.30 4.61
C LEU A 13 0.93 16.91 3.41
N THR A 14 2.14 17.48 3.31
CA THR A 14 3.09 17.16 2.23
C THR A 14 3.61 15.72 2.35
N ILE A 15 4.05 15.31 3.54
CA ILE A 15 4.54 13.95 3.77
C ILE A 15 3.42 12.91 3.57
N LEU A 16 2.20 13.21 4.02
CA LEU A 16 1.09 12.26 3.94
C LEU A 16 0.53 12.12 2.52
N THR A 17 0.60 13.17 1.69
CA THR A 17 -0.19 13.24 0.43
C THR A 17 0.59 13.71 -0.80
N GLN A 18 1.86 14.07 -0.65
CA GLN A 18 2.73 14.79 -1.60
C GLN A 18 2.26 16.20 -2.00
N ILE A 19 0.95 16.44 -2.16
CA ILE A 19 0.40 17.71 -2.68
C ILE A 19 -0.26 18.61 -1.63
N GLY A 20 -0.65 18.05 -0.48
CA GLY A 20 -1.55 18.69 0.47
C GLY A 20 -0.98 19.98 1.07
N GLY A 21 0.34 20.06 1.31
CA GLY A 21 0.95 21.28 1.84
C GLY A 21 0.84 22.47 0.87
N ILE A 22 1.09 22.25 -0.42
CA ILE A 22 0.98 23.30 -1.43
C ILE A 22 -0.47 23.81 -1.51
N LEU A 23 -1.44 22.89 -1.57
CA LEU A 23 -2.86 23.26 -1.60
C LEU A 23 -3.31 23.97 -0.32
N TYR A 24 -2.74 23.60 0.82
CA TYR A 24 -2.96 24.28 2.09
C TYR A 24 -2.44 25.74 2.04
N LEU A 25 -1.24 25.98 1.51
CA LEU A 25 -0.73 27.34 1.34
C LEU A 25 -1.62 28.17 0.41
N ILE A 26 -2.04 27.61 -0.73
CA ILE A 26 -2.97 28.28 -1.65
C ILE A 26 -4.26 28.67 -0.92
N SER A 27 -4.84 27.76 -0.13
CA SER A 27 -6.08 28.04 0.62
C SER A 27 -5.92 29.20 1.61
N ILE A 28 -4.73 29.35 2.21
CA ILE A 28 -4.41 30.44 3.13
C ILE A 28 -4.27 31.76 2.38
N LEU A 29 -3.62 31.76 1.21
CA LEU A 29 -3.34 32.95 0.42
C LEU A 29 -4.60 33.53 -0.25
N VAL A 30 -5.48 32.67 -0.76
CA VAL A 30 -6.71 33.08 -1.48
C VAL A 30 -7.69 33.80 -0.56
N ILE A 31 -7.81 33.39 0.71
CA ILE A 31 -8.75 34.02 1.65
C ILE A 31 -8.12 35.24 2.34
N LYS A 32 -8.62 36.43 1.98
CA LYS A 32 -8.25 37.73 2.58
C LYS A 32 -8.26 37.70 4.11
N ARG A 33 -7.34 38.44 4.73
CA ARG A 33 -7.20 38.50 6.21
C ARG A 33 -8.44 39.05 6.91
N THR A 34 -9.17 39.95 6.25
CA THR A 34 -10.37 40.64 6.74
C THR A 34 -11.68 39.89 6.50
N ALA A 35 -11.64 38.71 5.86
CA ALA A 35 -12.86 37.98 5.53
C ALA A 35 -13.60 37.48 6.78
N ASN A 36 -14.92 37.69 6.83
CA ASN A 36 -15.77 37.07 7.85
C ASN A 36 -15.72 35.54 7.75
N LYS A 37 -15.75 34.84 8.90
CA LYS A 37 -15.62 33.38 9.04
C LYS A 37 -14.40 32.80 8.30
N ARG A 38 -13.29 33.55 8.27
CA ARG A 38 -12.05 33.21 7.53
C ARG A 38 -11.57 31.78 7.70
N ARG A 39 -11.59 31.23 8.92
CA ARG A 39 -11.15 29.85 9.18
C ARG A 39 -12.00 28.84 8.43
N LEU A 40 -13.33 28.96 8.52
CA LEU A 40 -14.27 28.08 7.84
C LEU A 40 -14.13 28.17 6.32
N LYS A 41 -13.98 29.39 5.78
CA LYS A 41 -13.74 29.60 4.35
C LYS A 41 -12.43 28.96 3.87
N ARG A 42 -11.35 29.06 4.64
CA ARG A 42 -10.06 28.42 4.32
C ARG A 42 -10.17 26.91 4.32
N ILE A 43 -10.86 26.32 5.29
CA ILE A 43 -11.11 24.89 5.35
C ILE A 43 -11.93 24.45 4.13
N GLY A 44 -13.03 25.16 3.81
CA GLY A 44 -13.86 24.86 2.65
C GLY A 44 -13.08 24.95 1.33
N VAL A 45 -12.29 26.01 1.13
CA VAL A 45 -11.43 26.16 -0.05
C VAL A 45 -10.36 25.07 -0.10
N PHE A 46 -9.71 24.75 1.01
CA PHE A 46 -8.73 23.67 1.06
C PHE A 46 -9.35 22.33 0.67
N ILE A 47 -10.49 21.95 1.25
CA ILE A 47 -11.18 20.70 0.94
C ILE A 47 -11.57 20.66 -0.54
N GLY A 48 -12.17 21.74 -1.05
CA GLY A 48 -12.55 21.84 -2.47
C GLY A 48 -11.35 21.69 -3.40
N LEU A 49 -10.28 22.46 -3.17
CA LEU A 49 -9.04 22.37 -3.95
C LEU A 49 -8.39 20.99 -3.84
N TYR A 50 -8.37 20.39 -2.65
CA TYR A 50 -7.76 19.09 -2.41
C TYR A 50 -8.49 17.97 -3.15
N LEU A 51 -9.82 17.95 -3.10
CA LEU A 51 -10.63 16.96 -3.80
C LEU A 51 -10.53 17.14 -5.32
N ILE A 52 -10.61 18.38 -5.82
CA ILE A 52 -10.43 18.67 -7.25
C ILE A 52 -9.05 18.23 -7.70
N ALA A 53 -8.00 18.58 -6.96
CA ALA A 53 -6.64 18.19 -7.30
C ALA A 53 -6.48 16.66 -7.31
N THR A 54 -6.87 15.98 -6.23
CA THR A 54 -6.69 14.53 -6.04
C THR A 54 -7.45 13.70 -7.09
N PHE A 55 -8.67 14.11 -7.45
CA PHE A 55 -9.52 13.29 -8.33
C PHE A 55 -9.52 13.72 -9.79
N PHE A 56 -9.20 14.98 -10.11
CA PHE A 56 -9.29 15.50 -11.47
C PHE A 56 -7.95 16.01 -12.01
N ILE A 57 -7.12 16.69 -11.22
CA ILE A 57 -5.86 17.26 -11.73
C ILE A 57 -4.74 16.23 -11.72
N VAL A 58 -4.45 15.67 -10.54
CA VAL A 58 -3.31 14.76 -10.32
C VAL A 58 -3.36 13.55 -11.25
N PRO A 59 -4.48 12.84 -11.46
CA PRO A 59 -4.51 11.68 -12.36
C PRO A 59 -4.16 12.00 -13.81
N ASN A 60 -4.44 13.23 -14.27
CA ASN A 60 -4.15 13.68 -15.64
C ASN A 60 -2.75 14.27 -15.78
N VAL A 61 -2.15 14.78 -14.69
CA VAL A 61 -0.81 15.38 -14.70
C VAL A 61 0.29 14.35 -14.38
N ALA A 62 0.01 13.39 -13.50
CA ALA A 62 0.97 12.36 -13.08
C ALA A 62 1.63 11.59 -14.25
N PRO A 63 0.95 11.30 -15.38
CA PRO A 63 1.57 10.60 -16.52
C PRO A 63 2.78 11.32 -17.10
N ILE A 64 2.80 12.65 -17.06
CA ILE A 64 3.95 13.48 -17.49
C ILE A 64 5.20 13.16 -16.65
N PHE A 65 5.01 12.77 -15.39
CA PHE A 65 6.05 12.38 -14.44
C PHE A 65 6.34 10.86 -14.44
N GLY A 66 5.78 10.12 -15.42
CA GLY A 66 5.96 8.66 -15.52
C GLY A 66 5.19 7.88 -14.46
N ARG A 67 4.06 8.42 -14.00
CA ARG A 67 3.14 7.77 -13.05
C ARG A 67 1.73 7.75 -13.56
N GLU A 68 1.03 6.66 -13.33
CA GLU A 68 -0.39 6.52 -13.56
C GLU A 68 -1.08 6.15 -12.26
N LYS A 69 -2.29 6.67 -12.07
CA LYS A 69 -3.18 6.16 -11.03
C LYS A 69 -3.47 4.69 -11.32
N ILE A 70 -3.46 3.85 -10.28
CA ILE A 70 -3.81 2.43 -10.41
C ILE A 70 -5.22 2.31 -11.01
N LYS A 71 -5.35 1.51 -12.06
CA LYS A 71 -6.63 1.24 -12.74
C LYS A 71 -7.38 0.12 -11.99
N GLU A 72 -8.26 0.51 -11.07
CA GLU A 72 -9.18 -0.42 -10.41
C GLU A 72 -10.12 -1.07 -11.44
N THR A 73 -10.38 -2.36 -11.29
CA THR A 73 -11.24 -3.18 -12.15
C THR A 73 -12.22 -3.96 -11.29
N GLU A 74 -13.10 -4.75 -11.92
CA GLU A 74 -13.92 -5.71 -11.19
C GLU A 74 -13.10 -6.72 -10.37
N PHE A 75 -11.85 -7.00 -10.77
CA PHE A 75 -10.93 -7.97 -10.16
C PHE A 75 -9.81 -7.34 -9.33
N LEU A 76 -9.63 -6.03 -9.36
CA LEU A 76 -8.57 -5.31 -8.66
C LEU A 76 -9.14 -4.11 -7.90
N LYS A 77 -8.94 -4.08 -6.58
CA LYS A 77 -9.47 -3.01 -5.73
C LYS A 77 -8.47 -2.57 -4.65
N ALA A 78 -8.51 -1.29 -4.29
CA ALA A 78 -7.82 -0.80 -3.09
C ALA A 78 -8.44 -1.42 -1.84
N HIS A 79 -7.59 -1.76 -0.87
CA HIS A 79 -8.04 -2.12 0.47
C HIS A 79 -8.76 -0.97 1.18
N SER A 80 -8.24 0.25 1.06
CA SER A 80 -8.81 1.44 1.71
C SER A 80 -8.89 2.63 0.76
N VAL A 81 -9.94 3.44 0.94
CA VAL A 81 -10.09 4.76 0.28
C VAL A 81 -8.94 5.69 0.67
N PHE A 82 -8.28 5.46 1.81
CA PHE A 82 -7.10 6.20 2.25
C PHE A 82 -6.02 6.29 1.17
N PHE A 83 -5.66 5.18 0.51
CA PHE A 83 -4.60 5.20 -0.51
C PHE A 83 -4.94 6.11 -1.69
N LYS A 84 -6.23 6.24 -2.03
CA LYS A 84 -6.72 7.17 -3.07
C LYS A 84 -6.71 8.61 -2.58
N LEU A 85 -7.25 8.88 -1.39
CA LEU A 85 -7.29 10.22 -0.83
C LEU A 85 -5.91 10.77 -0.53
N ALA A 86 -4.98 9.93 -0.10
CA ALA A 86 -3.59 10.29 0.16
C ALA A 86 -2.71 10.29 -1.10
N ASN A 87 -3.26 10.05 -2.29
CA ASN A 87 -2.50 9.96 -3.54
C ASN A 87 -1.35 8.93 -3.50
N ARG A 88 -1.52 7.81 -2.77
CA ARG A 88 -0.52 6.74 -2.63
C ARG A 88 -0.75 5.55 -3.57
N ASN A 89 -1.67 5.69 -4.52
CA ASN A 89 -2.07 4.64 -5.45
C ASN A 89 -1.57 4.92 -6.89
N TYR A 90 -0.36 5.45 -7.04
CA TYR A 90 0.26 5.72 -8.34
C TYR A 90 1.42 4.75 -8.61
N VAL A 91 1.53 4.27 -9.85
CA VAL A 91 2.55 3.31 -10.29
C VAL A 91 3.06 3.67 -11.68
N ARG A 92 4.13 3.04 -12.14
CA ARG A 92 4.52 3.11 -13.56
C ARG A 92 3.49 2.39 -14.45
N PRO A 93 3.32 2.81 -15.71
CA PRO A 93 2.40 2.15 -16.65
C PRO A 93 2.59 0.63 -16.74
N ASP A 94 3.84 0.15 -16.75
CA ASP A 94 4.15 -1.29 -16.81
C ASP A 94 3.61 -2.07 -15.61
N LEU A 95 3.72 -1.50 -14.40
CA LEU A 95 3.18 -2.12 -13.20
C LEU A 95 1.66 -2.12 -13.23
N ASN A 96 1.05 -1.04 -13.74
CA ASN A 96 -0.40 -0.98 -13.96
C ASN A 96 -0.88 -2.11 -14.88
N LYS A 97 -0.19 -2.32 -16.01
CA LYS A 97 -0.47 -3.42 -16.95
C LYS A 97 -0.34 -4.78 -16.27
N SER A 98 0.75 -5.00 -15.51
CA SER A 98 0.95 -6.24 -14.77
C SER A 98 -0.13 -6.47 -13.71
N LEU A 99 -0.55 -5.44 -12.98
CA LEU A 99 -1.62 -5.53 -11.99
C LEU A 99 -2.95 -5.99 -12.60
N THR A 100 -3.33 -5.42 -13.75
CA THR A 100 -4.52 -5.87 -14.47
C THR A 100 -4.40 -7.33 -14.90
N GLN A 101 -3.25 -7.72 -15.49
CA GLN A 101 -3.02 -9.10 -15.93
C GLN A 101 -3.05 -10.11 -14.78
N ILE A 102 -2.38 -9.79 -13.67
CA ILE A 102 -2.35 -10.63 -12.46
C ILE A 102 -3.76 -10.77 -11.88
N ALA A 103 -4.49 -9.66 -11.71
CA ALA A 103 -5.84 -9.68 -11.16
C ALA A 103 -6.80 -10.52 -12.01
N THR A 104 -6.78 -10.33 -13.33
CA THR A 104 -7.61 -11.10 -14.27
C THR A 104 -7.23 -12.58 -14.29
N GLU A 105 -5.95 -12.94 -14.29
CA GLU A 105 -5.55 -14.35 -14.24
C GLU A 105 -5.91 -14.99 -12.90
N PHE A 106 -5.75 -14.27 -11.79
CA PHE A 106 -6.08 -14.77 -10.46
C PHE A 106 -7.57 -15.06 -10.32
N GLU A 107 -8.43 -14.13 -10.76
CA GLU A 107 -9.87 -14.31 -10.69
C GLU A 107 -10.37 -15.47 -11.56
N LYS A 108 -9.83 -15.66 -12.77
CA LYS A 108 -10.14 -16.82 -13.63
C LYS A 108 -9.93 -18.17 -12.95
N ARG A 109 -9.03 -18.23 -11.97
CA ARG A 109 -8.71 -19.45 -11.21
C ARG A 109 -9.45 -19.51 -9.86
N ASN A 110 -9.85 -18.35 -9.35
CA ASN A 110 -10.49 -18.15 -8.06
C ASN A 110 -11.73 -17.25 -8.24
N ASN A 111 -12.75 -17.81 -8.89
CA ASN A 111 -13.94 -17.09 -9.35
C ASN A 111 -14.55 -16.23 -8.22
N GLY A 112 -14.80 -14.96 -8.51
CA GLY A 112 -15.37 -14.01 -7.57
C GLY A 112 -14.40 -13.41 -6.55
N ILE A 113 -13.12 -13.80 -6.54
CA ILE A 113 -12.12 -13.25 -5.62
C ILE A 113 -11.28 -12.18 -6.31
N LYS A 114 -11.31 -10.98 -5.71
CA LYS A 114 -10.52 -9.83 -6.17
C LYS A 114 -9.11 -9.83 -5.59
N MET A 115 -8.14 -9.38 -6.38
CA MET A 115 -6.85 -8.97 -5.85
C MET A 115 -7.01 -7.62 -5.12
N ILE A 116 -6.52 -7.55 -3.88
CA ILE A 116 -6.61 -6.35 -3.04
C ILE A 116 -5.23 -5.72 -2.93
N TYR A 117 -5.07 -4.49 -3.44
CA TYR A 117 -3.82 -3.74 -3.31
C TYR A 117 -3.83 -2.80 -2.09
N LEU A 118 -2.64 -2.57 -1.54
CA LEU A 118 -2.38 -1.71 -0.40
C LEU A 118 -1.64 -0.44 -0.86
N ASP A 119 -0.45 -0.19 -0.35
CA ASP A 119 0.34 1.00 -0.68
C ASP A 119 1.18 0.82 -1.95
N ALA A 120 1.36 1.90 -2.72
CA ALA A 120 2.09 1.86 -3.99
C ALA A 120 3.09 3.00 -4.15
N ASN A 121 2.65 4.22 -4.50
CA ASN A 121 3.53 5.38 -4.64
C ASN A 121 2.75 6.68 -4.74
N PHE A 122 3.48 7.78 -4.57
CA PHE A 122 3.05 9.12 -4.91
C PHE A 122 3.17 9.45 -6.42
N PRO A 123 2.44 10.48 -6.90
CA PRO A 123 2.29 10.78 -8.33
C PRO A 123 3.46 11.47 -9.04
N PHE A 124 4.35 12.21 -8.37
CA PHE A 124 5.22 13.17 -9.09
C PHE A 124 6.74 12.99 -8.93
N ILE A 125 7.24 12.74 -7.73
CA ILE A 125 8.68 12.88 -7.44
C ILE A 125 9.29 11.52 -7.07
N ASN A 126 10.33 11.10 -7.79
CA ASN A 126 11.15 9.95 -7.40
C ASN A 126 11.94 10.28 -6.11
N GLY A 127 12.08 9.31 -5.21
CA GLY A 127 12.80 9.49 -3.95
C GLY A 127 12.01 10.23 -2.86
N PHE A 128 10.78 10.67 -3.15
CA PHE A 128 9.93 11.29 -2.13
C PHE A 128 9.61 10.26 -1.03
N PRO A 129 9.79 10.61 0.26
CA PRO A 129 9.63 9.65 1.34
C PRO A 129 8.16 9.25 1.50
N LEU A 130 7.88 7.95 1.32
CA LEU A 130 6.57 7.35 1.55
C LEU A 130 6.59 6.63 2.90
N LEU A 131 6.20 7.28 4.00
CA LEU A 131 6.22 6.63 5.32
C LEU A 131 5.02 5.68 5.50
N PRO A 132 5.21 4.45 6.01
CA PRO A 132 6.49 3.82 6.42
C PRO A 132 7.25 3.10 5.27
N HIS A 133 6.63 2.91 4.11
CA HIS A 133 7.17 2.19 2.95
C HIS A 133 8.25 2.95 2.17
N LEU A 134 9.41 3.20 2.77
CA LEU A 134 10.48 4.03 2.19
C LEU A 134 10.99 3.55 0.81
N SER A 135 10.90 2.25 0.52
CA SER A 135 11.32 1.70 -0.78
C SER A 135 10.37 2.09 -1.93
N HIS A 136 9.12 2.46 -1.62
CA HIS A 136 8.09 2.84 -2.57
C HIS A 136 8.28 4.28 -3.03
N ASN A 137 9.38 4.54 -3.72
CA ASN A 137 9.80 5.89 -4.09
C ASN A 137 9.98 6.10 -5.60
N ASP A 138 9.68 5.11 -6.44
CA ASP A 138 9.99 5.10 -7.88
C ASP A 138 8.85 4.57 -8.78
N GLY A 139 7.67 4.30 -8.21
CA GLY A 139 6.47 3.79 -8.88
C GLY A 139 6.61 2.35 -9.36
N LYS A 140 7.67 1.64 -8.98
CA LYS A 140 7.94 0.28 -9.43
C LYS A 140 7.44 -0.79 -8.47
N LYS A 141 6.94 -0.41 -7.30
CA LYS A 141 6.65 -1.31 -6.18
C LYS A 141 5.21 -1.17 -5.73
N ILE A 142 4.65 -2.28 -5.25
CA ILE A 142 3.31 -2.32 -4.70
C ILE A 142 3.18 -3.45 -3.70
N ASP A 143 2.36 -3.20 -2.71
CA ASP A 143 1.94 -4.20 -1.73
C ASP A 143 0.54 -4.70 -2.10
N VAL A 144 0.34 -6.00 -2.04
CA VAL A 144 -0.97 -6.64 -2.19
C VAL A 144 -1.22 -7.55 -1.01
N SER A 145 -2.48 -7.63 -0.58
CA SER A 145 -2.82 -8.44 0.57
C SER A 145 -2.72 -9.94 0.26
N LEU A 146 -2.44 -10.74 1.29
CA LEU A 146 -2.59 -12.18 1.27
C LEU A 146 -4.05 -12.59 0.99
N ILE A 147 -4.25 -13.84 0.60
CA ILE A 147 -5.58 -14.40 0.36
C ILE A 147 -6.05 -15.16 1.61
N TYR A 148 -7.33 -15.01 1.92
CA TYR A 148 -7.97 -15.57 3.10
C TYR A 148 -9.20 -16.38 2.70
N GLU A 149 -9.60 -17.27 3.59
CA GLU A 149 -10.80 -18.10 3.51
C GLU A 149 -11.65 -17.96 4.78
N GLU A 150 -12.95 -18.13 4.64
CA GLU A 150 -13.86 -18.27 5.78
C GLU A 150 -13.68 -19.67 6.40
N PRO A 151 -14.16 -19.92 7.64
CA PRO A 151 -14.03 -21.23 8.30
C PRO A 151 -14.61 -22.43 7.53
N ASN A 152 -15.48 -22.17 6.54
CA ASN A 152 -16.03 -23.20 5.66
C ASN A 152 -15.14 -23.52 4.43
N GLY A 153 -13.94 -22.94 4.36
CA GLY A 153 -12.97 -23.10 3.27
C GLY A 153 -13.25 -22.26 2.02
N GLN A 154 -14.28 -21.41 2.02
CA GLN A 154 -14.56 -20.52 0.89
C GLN A 154 -13.64 -19.30 0.91
N LEU A 155 -13.02 -18.99 -0.22
CA LEU A 155 -12.19 -17.79 -0.34
C LEU A 155 -13.02 -16.52 -0.10
N THR A 156 -12.38 -15.50 0.48
CA THR A 156 -13.04 -14.25 0.83
C THR A 156 -12.19 -13.03 0.52
N ASN A 157 -12.85 -11.93 0.16
CA ASN A 157 -12.21 -10.63 0.06
C ASN A 157 -12.08 -9.90 1.40
N LYS A 158 -12.65 -10.42 2.49
CA LYS A 158 -12.41 -9.92 3.86
C LYS A 158 -10.91 -9.92 4.20
N LYS A 159 -10.54 -9.05 5.13
CA LYS A 159 -9.15 -8.82 5.54
C LYS A 159 -9.05 -8.65 7.05
N PRO A 160 -7.93 -9.04 7.67
CA PRO A 160 -7.82 -9.07 9.12
C PRO A 160 -7.52 -7.70 9.75
N SER A 161 -7.14 -6.70 8.94
CA SER A 161 -6.72 -5.37 9.38
C SER A 161 -7.51 -4.28 8.67
N VAL A 162 -7.79 -3.18 9.37
CA VAL A 162 -8.45 -1.97 8.80
C VAL A 162 -7.48 -1.16 7.92
N SER A 163 -6.20 -1.15 8.29
CA SER A 163 -5.13 -0.50 7.51
C SER A 163 -4.66 -1.35 6.32
N GLY A 164 -4.82 -2.67 6.42
CA GLY A 164 -4.25 -3.66 5.51
C GLY A 164 -2.90 -4.21 5.97
N TYR A 165 -2.35 -3.71 7.07
CA TYR A 165 -1.05 -4.10 7.63
C TYR A 165 -1.16 -4.51 9.11
N GLY A 166 -0.13 -5.16 9.64
CA GLY A 166 0.10 -5.39 11.06
C GLY A 166 -0.62 -6.59 11.68
N VAL A 167 -1.37 -7.37 10.91
CA VAL A 167 -1.90 -8.67 11.36
C VAL A 167 -1.15 -9.77 10.61
N TYR A 168 -0.21 -10.39 11.31
CA TYR A 168 0.79 -11.27 10.74
C TYR A 168 0.39 -12.73 10.75
N GLU A 169 0.74 -13.41 9.66
CA GLU A 169 0.65 -14.84 9.53
C GLU A 169 1.89 -15.50 10.11
N LYS A 170 1.84 -15.70 11.43
CA LYS A 170 2.99 -16.13 12.23
C LYS A 170 3.56 -17.48 11.78
N PRO A 171 4.87 -17.71 12.01
CA PRO A 171 5.45 -19.04 11.85
C PRO A 171 4.76 -20.05 12.77
N THR A 172 4.61 -21.28 12.28
CA THR A 172 4.20 -22.42 13.11
C THR A 172 5.34 -22.83 14.05
N PRO A 173 5.09 -23.66 15.08
CA PRO A 173 6.15 -24.16 15.96
C PRO A 173 7.30 -24.90 15.24
N ASN A 174 7.06 -25.42 14.03
CA ASN A 174 8.04 -26.15 13.22
C ASN A 174 8.72 -25.29 12.16
N GLU A 175 8.38 -24.00 12.09
CA GLU A 175 8.97 -23.04 11.15
C GLU A 175 9.97 -22.13 11.84
N TYR A 176 10.93 -21.63 11.06
CA TYR A 176 11.90 -20.69 11.58
C TYR A 176 11.23 -19.35 11.89
N ASP A 177 11.32 -18.90 13.15
CA ASP A 177 10.80 -17.59 13.55
C ASP A 177 11.77 -16.47 13.19
N GLN A 178 11.64 -16.00 11.94
CA GLN A 178 12.44 -14.89 11.42
C GLN A 178 12.25 -13.60 12.24
N ASN A 179 11.06 -13.39 12.84
CA ASN A 179 10.79 -12.22 13.65
C ASN A 179 11.52 -12.28 15.00
N ALA A 180 11.57 -13.44 15.64
CA ALA A 180 12.38 -13.62 16.85
C ALA A 180 13.87 -13.37 16.55
N ASP A 181 14.40 -13.98 15.48
CA ASP A 181 15.80 -13.79 15.06
C ASP A 181 16.13 -12.32 14.73
N CYS A 182 15.31 -11.66 13.91
CA CYS A 182 15.55 -10.26 13.55
C CYS A 182 15.56 -9.33 14.77
N LYS A 183 14.66 -9.55 15.74
CA LYS A 183 14.61 -8.78 16.99
C LYS A 183 15.80 -9.08 17.90
N GLN A 184 16.25 -10.34 17.97
CA GLN A 184 17.45 -10.70 18.72
C GLN A 184 18.70 -9.99 18.18
N ARG A 185 18.74 -9.73 16.86
CA ARG A 185 19.79 -8.94 16.19
C ARG A 185 19.62 -7.42 16.31
N GLY A 186 18.73 -6.95 17.18
CA GLY A 186 18.52 -5.52 17.46
C GLY A 186 17.53 -4.80 16.55
N ASN A 187 16.86 -5.49 15.61
CA ASN A 187 15.88 -4.87 14.71
C ASN A 187 14.50 -4.78 15.39
N TRP A 188 14.40 -3.92 16.40
CA TRP A 188 13.16 -3.72 17.17
C TRP A 188 11.98 -3.26 16.29
N GLN A 189 12.25 -2.59 15.17
CA GLN A 189 11.24 -2.08 14.25
C GLN A 189 10.57 -3.17 13.39
N TYR A 190 11.09 -4.39 13.39
CA TYR A 190 10.72 -5.45 12.45
C TYR A 190 9.21 -5.79 12.48
N ASP A 191 8.60 -5.78 13.67
CA ASP A 191 7.16 -6.01 13.87
C ASP A 191 6.38 -4.73 14.24
N PHE A 192 6.97 -3.55 14.03
CA PHE A 192 6.34 -2.26 14.36
C PHE A 192 4.95 -2.05 13.71
N PRO A 193 4.68 -2.49 12.47
CA PRO A 193 3.35 -2.31 11.86
C PRO A 193 2.19 -2.91 12.64
N LYS A 194 2.40 -3.79 13.64
CA LYS A 194 1.34 -4.25 14.57
C LYS A 194 0.63 -3.11 15.30
N TYR A 195 1.29 -1.96 15.48
CA TYR A 195 0.70 -0.75 16.08
C TYR A 195 -0.03 0.13 15.06
N LEU A 196 0.05 -0.20 13.77
CA LEU A 196 -0.57 0.54 12.66
C LEU A 196 -1.76 -0.19 12.04
N THR A 197 -2.25 -1.27 12.66
CA THR A 197 -3.40 -2.05 12.16
C THR A 197 -4.66 -1.20 11.98
N LEU A 198 -4.81 -0.14 12.79
CA LEU A 198 -6.05 0.64 12.95
C LEU A 198 -7.25 -0.22 13.40
N GLY A 199 -6.97 -1.35 14.04
CA GLY A 199 -7.96 -2.32 14.48
C GLY A 199 -7.89 -3.63 13.70
N THR A 200 -8.10 -4.73 14.41
CA THR A 200 -8.25 -6.07 13.84
C THR A 200 -9.73 -6.37 13.63
N ILE A 201 -10.08 -6.79 12.42
CA ILE A 201 -11.45 -7.09 11.96
C ILE A 201 -11.49 -8.49 11.35
N ASN A 202 -12.69 -9.07 11.19
CA ASN A 202 -12.89 -10.39 10.56
C ASN A 202 -11.99 -11.47 11.17
N LYS A 203 -11.99 -11.61 12.51
CA LYS A 203 -11.06 -12.52 13.23
C LYS A 203 -11.31 -14.00 12.94
N GLU A 204 -12.44 -14.32 12.31
CA GLU A 204 -12.85 -15.65 11.92
C GLU A 204 -12.21 -16.15 10.62
N ILE A 205 -11.63 -15.26 9.80
CA ILE A 205 -11.03 -15.69 8.53
C ILE A 205 -9.64 -16.28 8.76
N GLU A 206 -9.27 -17.22 7.91
CA GLU A 206 -8.01 -17.95 7.98
C GLU A 206 -7.17 -17.70 6.72
N PHE A 207 -5.85 -17.81 6.85
CA PHE A 207 -4.95 -17.66 5.70
C PHE A 207 -5.08 -18.82 4.73
N SER A 208 -5.35 -18.51 3.46
CA SER A 208 -5.44 -19.52 2.42
C SER A 208 -4.06 -19.77 1.80
N GLU A 209 -3.39 -20.85 2.21
CA GLU A 209 -2.10 -21.25 1.66
C GLU A 209 -2.19 -21.50 0.14
N LYS A 210 -3.22 -22.23 -0.28
CA LYS A 210 -3.40 -22.62 -1.69
C LYS A 210 -3.56 -21.39 -2.59
N ALA A 211 -4.49 -20.50 -2.25
CA ALA A 211 -4.80 -19.34 -3.07
C ALA A 211 -3.70 -18.26 -2.99
N THR A 212 -3.06 -18.07 -1.83
CA THR A 212 -1.90 -17.16 -1.73
C THR A 212 -0.71 -17.66 -2.56
N ARG A 213 -0.42 -18.97 -2.51
CA ARG A 213 0.61 -19.58 -3.37
C ARG A 213 0.30 -19.39 -4.85
N GLU A 214 -0.96 -19.51 -5.23
CA GLU A 214 -1.40 -19.29 -6.61
C GLU A 214 -1.19 -17.84 -7.05
N LEU A 215 -1.64 -16.87 -6.24
CA LEU A 215 -1.40 -15.45 -6.50
C LEU A 215 0.09 -15.16 -6.66
N ALA A 216 0.92 -15.63 -5.72
CA ALA A 216 2.37 -15.45 -5.78
C ALA A 216 2.97 -16.02 -7.07
N ASN A 217 2.56 -17.21 -7.50
CA ASN A 217 3.04 -17.82 -8.74
C ASN A 217 2.61 -17.04 -9.99
N ILE A 218 1.38 -16.49 -10.02
CA ILE A 218 0.92 -15.63 -11.11
C ILE A 218 1.76 -14.35 -11.19
N ILE A 219 2.06 -13.72 -10.05
CA ILE A 219 2.97 -12.57 -9.97
C ILE A 219 4.36 -12.94 -10.51
N LEU A 220 4.91 -14.07 -10.08
CA LEU A 220 6.28 -14.50 -10.43
C LEU A 220 6.44 -14.83 -11.92
N ARG A 221 5.38 -15.29 -12.59
CA ARG A 221 5.33 -15.55 -14.03
C ARG A 221 5.38 -14.29 -14.88
N GLN A 222 5.03 -13.14 -14.33
CA GLN A 222 5.09 -11.89 -15.08
C GLN A 222 6.55 -11.54 -15.43
N ASN A 223 6.81 -11.36 -16.73
CA ASN A 223 8.15 -11.03 -17.23
C ASN A 223 8.64 -9.65 -16.78
N SER A 224 7.72 -8.74 -16.49
CA SER A 224 7.99 -7.39 -15.97
C SER A 224 8.45 -7.38 -14.51
N ILE A 225 8.07 -8.41 -13.72
CA ILE A 225 8.37 -8.48 -12.29
C ILE A 225 9.77 -9.04 -12.05
N GLY A 226 10.56 -8.32 -11.26
CA GLY A 226 11.93 -8.64 -10.91
C GLY A 226 12.11 -9.23 -9.52
N LYS A 227 11.29 -8.82 -8.54
CA LYS A 227 11.36 -9.32 -7.15
C LYS A 227 9.97 -9.46 -6.55
N LEU A 228 9.84 -10.44 -5.67
CA LEU A 228 8.72 -10.64 -4.75
C LEU A 228 9.29 -10.85 -3.35
N PHE A 229 8.89 -10.02 -2.38
CA PHE A 229 9.23 -10.17 -0.97
C PHE A 229 8.05 -10.77 -0.21
N ILE A 230 8.38 -11.77 0.60
CA ILE A 230 7.50 -12.45 1.54
C ILE A 230 8.39 -13.04 2.64
N GLU A 231 7.85 -13.25 3.85
CA GLU A 231 8.66 -13.80 4.94
C GLU A 231 9.21 -15.21 4.63
N PRO A 232 10.39 -15.57 5.17
CA PRO A 232 11.03 -16.86 4.90
C PRO A 232 10.18 -18.08 5.27
N HIS A 233 9.40 -18.04 6.37
CA HIS A 233 8.53 -19.15 6.74
C HIS A 233 7.39 -19.31 5.72
N LEU A 234 6.75 -18.22 5.28
CA LEU A 234 5.74 -18.27 4.23
C LEU A 234 6.31 -18.74 2.90
N LYS A 235 7.52 -18.32 2.53
CA LYS A 235 8.21 -18.85 1.34
C LYS A 235 8.30 -20.38 1.38
N LYS A 236 8.67 -20.95 2.55
CA LYS A 236 8.77 -22.40 2.75
C LYS A 236 7.39 -23.06 2.73
N ARG A 237 6.43 -22.54 3.51
CA ARG A 237 5.05 -23.04 3.61
C ARG A 237 4.35 -23.10 2.25
N LEU A 238 4.48 -22.02 1.47
CA LEU A 238 3.90 -21.89 0.13
C LEU A 238 4.73 -22.59 -0.96
N ASN A 239 5.85 -23.24 -0.62
CA ASN A 239 6.76 -23.90 -1.56
C ASN A 239 7.17 -23.01 -2.75
N LEU A 240 7.54 -21.76 -2.48
CA LEU A 240 7.91 -20.78 -3.50
C LEU A 240 9.40 -20.89 -3.85
N THR A 241 9.71 -21.61 -4.93
CA THR A 241 11.09 -21.91 -5.38
C THR A 241 11.65 -20.93 -6.40
N ASN A 242 10.82 -20.03 -6.94
CA ASN A 242 11.24 -19.12 -8.00
C ASN A 242 12.37 -18.18 -7.55
N GLY A 243 13.38 -18.02 -8.40
CA GLY A 243 14.53 -17.16 -8.18
C GLY A 243 14.22 -15.66 -8.07
N LYS A 244 12.98 -15.18 -8.19
CA LYS A 244 12.60 -13.79 -7.88
C LYS A 244 12.12 -13.60 -6.43
N VAL A 245 11.84 -14.69 -5.72
CA VAL A 245 11.36 -14.65 -4.32
C VAL A 245 12.54 -14.39 -3.41
N ARG A 246 12.43 -13.35 -2.58
CA ARG A 246 13.54 -12.85 -1.76
C ARG A 246 13.08 -12.53 -0.35
N PHE A 247 14.02 -12.63 0.56
CA PHE A 247 13.91 -12.03 1.88
C PHE A 247 14.46 -10.60 1.80
N HIS A 248 13.69 -9.63 2.28
CA HIS A 248 14.06 -8.22 2.31
C HIS A 248 15.15 -7.84 3.32
N GLY A 249 15.47 -8.73 4.27
CA GLY A 249 16.40 -8.45 5.38
C GLY A 249 15.72 -7.81 6.59
N CYS A 250 16.32 -8.00 7.78
CA CYS A 250 15.75 -7.53 9.06
C CYS A 250 15.70 -6.00 9.22
N GLN A 251 16.33 -5.24 8.33
CA GLN A 251 16.32 -3.77 8.38
C GLN A 251 14.98 -3.18 7.95
N ALA A 252 14.19 -3.93 7.18
CA ALA A 252 12.85 -3.57 6.76
C ALA A 252 11.80 -4.32 7.60
N VAL A 253 10.55 -3.83 7.59
CA VAL A 253 9.44 -4.46 8.34
C VAL A 253 8.96 -5.73 7.64
N ARG A 254 8.60 -6.75 8.43
CA ARG A 254 8.20 -8.08 7.96
C ARG A 254 7.07 -8.08 6.92
N HIS A 255 7.08 -9.07 6.04
CA HIS A 255 6.14 -9.26 4.91
C HIS A 255 5.35 -10.57 5.03
N ASP A 256 4.66 -10.78 6.15
CA ASP A 256 3.74 -11.89 6.39
C ASP A 256 2.33 -11.44 6.76
N ASP A 257 2.00 -10.18 6.51
CA ASP A 257 0.66 -9.61 6.43
C ASP A 257 0.28 -9.23 4.98
N HIS A 258 1.26 -9.18 4.07
CA HIS A 258 1.10 -8.84 2.65
C HIS A 258 2.22 -9.44 1.78
N ILE A 259 2.03 -9.38 0.46
CA ILE A 259 3.05 -9.65 -0.55
C ILE A 259 3.51 -8.31 -1.13
N HIS A 260 4.80 -8.03 -1.08
CA HIS A 260 5.40 -6.92 -1.82
C HIS A 260 6.01 -7.45 -3.11
N PHE A 261 5.80 -6.75 -4.23
CA PHE A 261 6.52 -7.08 -5.46
C PHE A 261 6.84 -5.84 -6.28
N GLN A 262 7.82 -5.98 -7.17
CA GLN A 262 8.34 -4.87 -7.93
C GLN A 262 8.77 -5.23 -9.36
N LEU A 263 8.69 -4.23 -10.24
CA LEU A 263 9.25 -4.28 -11.58
C LEU A 263 10.77 -4.54 -11.54
N LYS A 264 11.29 -5.00 -12.69
CA LYS A 264 12.72 -5.08 -12.98
C LYS A 264 13.41 -3.70 -12.95
#